data_AF-A0A2E2M3X3-F1
#
_entry.id   AF-A0A2E2M3X3-F1
#
_cell.length_a   1.000
_cell.length_b   1.000
_cell.length_c   1.000
_cell.angle_alpha   90.00
_cell.angle_beta   90.00
_cell.angle_gamma   90.00
#
_symmetry.space_group_name_H-M   'P 1'
#
loop_
_entity.id
_entity.type
_entity.pdbx_description
1 polymer ?
#
loop_
_entity_poly.entity_id
_entity_poly.type
_entity_poly.pdbx_seq_one_letter_code
_entity_poly.pdbx_strand_id
1 'polypeptide(L)'
;MNMPTADATSFAWMIRTLVTCRRQAEKMDLGDLSHLINMAIFQTALEWEGVDPGENGRDDHLESLLRLKMKLAYSESDENVVVLNSKTAGEV
;
A
#
# COMPACT_ATOMS: atom_id res chain seq x y z
N MET A 1 -14.27 4.87 12.37
CA MET A 1 -15.42 4.43 11.54
C MET A 1 -15.14 2.98 11.16
N ASN A 2 -15.98 2.03 11.58
CA ASN A 2 -15.75 0.60 11.29
C ASN A 2 -16.21 0.30 9.87
N MET A 3 -15.27 -0.07 8.99
CA MET A 3 -15.57 -0.44 7.60
C MET A 3 -16.15 -1.87 7.55
N PRO A 4 -17.18 -2.13 6.74
CA PRO A 4 -17.67 -3.49 6.51
C PRO A 4 -16.56 -4.41 6.00
N THR A 5 -16.50 -5.64 6.51
CA THR A 5 -15.45 -6.64 6.17
C THR A 5 -15.41 -7.01 4.68
N ALA A 6 -16.55 -6.86 3.97
CA ALA A 6 -16.66 -7.07 2.53
C ALA A 6 -15.85 -6.04 1.71
N ASP A 7 -15.75 -4.80 2.20
CA ASP A 7 -15.04 -3.72 1.49
C ASP A 7 -13.53 -3.89 1.63
N ALA A 8 -13.05 -4.25 2.82
CA ALA A 8 -11.62 -4.51 3.06
C ALA A 8 -11.07 -5.65 2.17
N THR A 9 -11.88 -6.70 1.94
CA THR A 9 -11.50 -7.81 1.04
C THR A 9 -11.40 -7.34 -0.41
N SER A 10 -12.34 -6.47 -0.83
CA SER A 10 -12.34 -5.88 -2.18
C SER A 10 -11.10 -5.00 -2.41
N PHE A 11 -10.75 -4.13 -1.45
CA PHE A 11 -9.54 -3.30 -1.54
C PHE A 11 -8.26 -4.14 -1.58
N ALA A 12 -8.15 -5.16 -0.73
CA ALA A 12 -7.00 -6.06 -0.75
C ALA A 12 -6.85 -6.78 -2.10
N TRP A 13 -7.96 -7.23 -2.68
CA TRP A 13 -7.96 -7.85 -4.01
C TRP A 13 -7.56 -6.88 -5.13
N MET A 14 -8.09 -5.65 -5.10
CA MET A 14 -7.72 -4.60 -6.08
C MET A 14 -6.22 -4.30 -6.02
N ILE A 15 -5.65 -4.13 -4.83
CA ILE A 15 -4.22 -3.83 -4.67
C ILE A 15 -3.36 -5.01 -5.14
N ARG A 16 -3.70 -6.26 -4.81
CA ARG A 16 -2.98 -7.45 -5.32
C ARG A 16 -3.00 -7.51 -6.85
N THR A 17 -4.14 -7.20 -7.45
CA THR A 17 -4.30 -7.16 -8.91
C THR A 17 -3.42 -6.09 -9.53
N LEU A 18 -3.44 -4.86 -9.00
CA LEU A 18 -2.60 -3.76 -9.47
C LEU A 18 -1.10 -4.06 -9.32
N VAL A 19 -0.67 -4.64 -8.20
CA VAL A 19 0.74 -5.06 -8.01
C VAL A 19 1.15 -6.09 -9.05
N THR A 20 0.26 -7.01 -9.40
CA THR A 20 0.50 -8.01 -10.46
C THR A 20 0.64 -7.33 -11.82
N CYS A 21 -0.27 -6.41 -12.17
CA CYS A 21 -0.17 -5.62 -13.40
C CYS A 21 1.12 -4.81 -13.48
N ARG A 22 1.55 -4.19 -12.37
CA ARG A 22 2.80 -3.42 -12.32
C ARG A 22 4.01 -4.29 -12.66
N ARG A 23 4.10 -5.48 -12.05
CA ARG A 23 5.19 -6.43 -12.32
C ARG A 23 5.23 -6.86 -13.78
N GLN A 24 4.08 -6.96 -14.46
CA GLN A 24 4.04 -7.26 -15.89
C GLN A 24 4.48 -6.06 -16.73
N ALA A 25 4.04 -4.85 -16.39
CA ALA A 25 4.50 -3.62 -17.04
C ALA A 25 6.03 -3.45 -16.92
N GLU A 26 6.61 -3.70 -15.75
CA GLU A 26 8.05 -3.70 -15.52
C GLU A 26 8.78 -4.72 -16.40
N LYS A 27 8.25 -5.94 -16.54
CA LYS A 27 8.83 -6.98 -17.42
C LYS A 27 8.77 -6.62 -18.90
N MET A 28 7.82 -5.79 -19.30
CA MET A 28 7.63 -5.33 -20.68
C MET A 28 8.35 -4.00 -20.95
N ASP A 29 9.12 -3.49 -20.00
CA ASP A 29 9.81 -2.18 -20.07
C ASP A 29 8.85 -0.99 -20.27
N LEU A 30 7.61 -1.12 -19.77
CA LEU A 30 6.59 -0.08 -19.83
C LEU A 30 6.65 0.79 -18.57
N GLY A 31 7.71 1.60 -18.46
CA GLY A 31 7.99 2.45 -17.29
C GLY A 31 6.84 3.38 -16.91
N ASP A 32 6.25 4.07 -17.89
CA ASP A 32 5.12 4.99 -17.66
C ASP A 32 3.89 4.27 -17.13
N LEU A 33 3.60 3.07 -17.65
CA LEU A 33 2.49 2.24 -17.17
C LEU A 33 2.74 1.75 -15.74
N SER A 34 3.97 1.33 -15.41
CA SER A 34 4.34 0.97 -14.05
C SER A 34 4.13 2.15 -13.08
N HIS A 35 4.48 3.37 -13.50
CA HIS A 35 4.26 4.57 -12.72
C HIS A 35 2.76 4.87 -12.50
N LEU A 36 1.94 4.80 -13.55
CA LEU A 36 0.49 4.97 -13.46
C LEU A 36 -0.14 3.94 -12.51
N ILE A 37 0.31 2.68 -12.58
CA ILE A 37 -0.18 1.62 -11.69
C ILE A 37 0.22 1.89 -10.23
N ASN A 38 1.42 2.42 -9.97
CA ASN A 38 1.80 2.84 -8.62
C ASN A 38 0.88 3.94 -8.07
N MET A 39 0.50 4.92 -8.89
CA MET A 39 -0.47 5.94 -8.49
C MET A 39 -1.86 5.35 -8.22
N ALA A 40 -2.31 4.40 -9.04
CA ALA A 40 -3.57 3.69 -8.80
C ALA A 40 -3.55 2.90 -7.49
N ILE A 41 -2.45 2.19 -7.18
CA ILE A 41 -2.28 1.47 -5.89
C ILE A 41 -2.39 2.45 -4.73
N PHE A 42 -1.76 3.61 -4.85
CA PHE A 42 -1.77 4.63 -3.82
C PHE A 42 -3.16 5.22 -3.61
N GLN A 43 -3.87 5.57 -4.68
CA GLN A 43 -5.25 6.05 -4.61
C GLN A 43 -6.18 5.02 -3.96
N THR A 44 -6.09 3.74 -4.35
CA THR A 44 -6.87 2.65 -3.75
C THR A 44 -6.57 2.48 -2.25
N ALA A 45 -5.34 2.75 -1.82
CA ALA A 45 -4.95 2.70 -0.42
C ALA A 45 -5.57 3.85 0.39
N LEU A 46 -5.56 5.06 -0.16
CA LEU A 46 -6.21 6.22 0.46
C LEU A 46 -7.71 6.02 0.59
N GLU A 47 -8.35 5.51 -0.47
CA GLU A 47 -9.77 5.15 -0.47
C GLU A 47 -10.08 4.09 0.61
N TRP A 48 -9.21 3.09 0.79
CA TRP A 48 -9.37 2.10 1.85
C TRP A 48 -9.24 2.72 3.26
N GLU A 49 -8.35 3.69 3.45
CA GLU A 49 -8.25 4.42 4.72
C GLU A 49 -9.36 5.46 4.92
N GLY A 50 -10.19 5.73 3.90
CA GLY A 50 -11.16 6.82 3.90
C GLY A 50 -10.50 8.20 3.95
N VAL A 51 -9.26 8.31 3.48
CA VAL A 51 -8.47 9.54 3.42
C VAL A 51 -8.71 10.19 2.06
N ASP A 52 -9.23 11.41 2.05
CA ASP A 52 -9.27 12.24 0.85
C ASP A 52 -7.91 12.94 0.71
N PRO A 53 -7.13 12.71 -0.37
CA PRO A 53 -5.92 13.48 -0.63
C PRO A 53 -6.31 14.89 -1.03
N GLY A 54 -6.65 15.73 -0.05
CA GLY A 54 -6.84 17.16 -0.26
C GLY A 54 -5.57 17.83 -0.76
N GLU A 55 -5.71 19.04 -1.34
CA GLU A 55 -4.69 19.79 -2.09
C GLU A 55 -3.32 20.00 -1.41
N ASN A 56 -3.13 19.64 -0.12
CA ASN A 56 -1.97 20.00 0.69
C ASN A 56 -1.18 18.83 1.36
N GLY A 57 -1.57 17.56 1.21
CA GLY A 57 -1.09 16.47 2.08
C GLY A 57 0.19 15.75 1.63
N ARG A 58 1.39 16.35 1.79
CA ARG A 58 2.67 15.67 1.50
C ARG A 58 3.09 14.63 2.56
N ASP A 59 2.70 14.81 3.82
CA ASP A 59 3.08 13.88 4.91
C ASP A 59 2.09 12.72 5.09
N ASP A 60 0.80 12.92 4.78
CA ASP A 60 -0.24 11.90 4.94
C ASP A 60 -0.04 10.70 3.97
N HIS A 61 0.72 10.92 2.89
CA HIS A 61 0.99 9.93 1.86
C HIS A 61 1.89 8.79 2.34
N LEU A 62 2.96 9.10 3.07
CA LEU A 62 3.91 8.09 3.54
C LEU A 62 3.30 7.24 4.66
N GLU A 63 2.56 7.86 5.58
CA GLU A 63 1.87 7.15 6.65
C GLU A 63 0.78 6.22 6.11
N SER A 64 0.01 6.67 5.12
CA SER A 64 -0.99 5.84 4.46
C SER A 64 -0.37 4.65 3.71
N LEU A 65 0.77 4.85 3.04
CA LEU A 65 1.54 3.77 2.41
C LEU A 65 2.08 2.76 3.44
N LEU A 66 2.58 3.23 4.58
CA LEU A 66 3.05 2.39 5.68
C LEU A 66 1.91 1.56 6.28
N ARG A 67 0.75 2.18 6.54
CA ARG A 67 -0.44 1.49 7.03
C ARG A 67 -0.95 0.46 6.04
N LEU A 68 -0.93 0.76 4.74
CA LEU A 68 -1.27 -0.19 3.69
C LEU A 68 -0.36 -1.42 3.70
N LYS A 69 0.96 -1.21 3.76
CA LYS A 69 1.97 -2.28 3.85
C LYS A 69 1.71 -3.17 5.06
N MET A 70 1.45 -2.56 6.22
CA MET A 70 1.08 -3.30 7.43
C MET A 70 -0.23 -4.08 7.26
N LYS A 71 -1.32 -3.44 6.81
CA LYS A 71 -2.62 -4.11 6.62
C LYS A 71 -2.55 -5.29 5.67
N LEU A 72 -1.83 -5.17 4.55
CA LEU A 72 -1.63 -6.28 3.63
C LEU A 72 -0.88 -7.43 4.30
N ALA A 73 0.21 -7.12 5.01
CA ALA A 73 1.00 -8.13 5.72
C ALA A 73 0.26 -8.78 6.90
N TYR A 74 -0.71 -8.08 7.52
CA TYR A 74 -1.60 -8.67 8.53
C TYR A 74 -2.80 -9.41 7.93
N SER A 75 -3.20 -9.10 6.69
CA SER A 75 -4.26 -9.83 5.97
C SER A 75 -3.81 -11.19 5.43
N GLU A 76 -2.49 -11.39 5.31
CA GLU A 76 -1.85 -12.66 5.06
C GLU A 76 -1.21 -13.14 6.37
N SER A 77 -1.96 -13.86 7.19
CA SER A 77 -1.38 -14.65 8.27
C SER A 77 -0.49 -15.73 7.66
N ASP A 78 0.77 -15.39 7.36
CA ASP A 78 2.00 -16.03 7.85
C ASP A 78 3.23 -15.30 7.29
N GLU A 79 4.16 -14.92 8.18
CA GLU A 79 5.55 -14.54 7.91
C GLU A 79 5.86 -13.34 6.99
N ASN A 80 6.03 -12.14 7.59
CA ASN A 80 7.20 -11.24 7.44
C ASN A 80 6.88 -9.76 7.69
N VAL A 81 6.46 -9.41 8.91
CA VAL A 81 6.56 -8.01 9.38
C VAL A 81 7.64 -7.93 10.43
N VAL A 82 8.85 -7.55 10.01
CA VAL A 82 9.91 -7.12 10.95
C VAL A 82 9.70 -5.64 11.22
N VAL A 83 9.20 -5.32 12.41
CA VAL A 83 9.19 -3.96 12.93
C VAL A 83 10.62 -3.62 13.36
N LEU A 84 11.33 -2.84 12.56
CA LEU A 84 12.61 -2.27 13.00
C LEU A 84 12.32 -1.15 14.01
N ASN A 85 12.53 -1.47 15.28
CA ASN A 85 12.52 -0.48 16.36
C ASN A 85 13.76 0.43 16.18
N SER A 86 13.55 1.74 16.07
CA SER A 86 14.58 2.77 15.87
C SER A 86 15.48 3.00 17.10
N LYS A 87 15.48 2.09 18.07
CA LYS A 87 16.40 2.10 19.23
C LYS A 87 17.58 1.13 19.15
N THR A 88 17.74 0.38 18.05
CA THR A 88 18.90 -0.51 17.91
C THR A 88 19.59 -0.43 16.54
N ALA A 89 19.25 0.57 15.72
CA ALA A 89 20.00 0.87 14.50
C ALA A 89 21.24 1.72 14.83
N GLY A 90 22.14 1.15 15.64
CA GLY A 90 23.38 1.78 16.06
C GLY A 90 23.69 1.53 17.53
N GLU A 91 24.03 0.29 17.88
CA GLU A 91 25.02 0.04 18.94
C GLU A 91 25.62 -1.36 18.76
N VAL A 92 26.95 -1.31 18.56
CA VAL A 92 28.01 -2.35 18.52
C VAL A 92 28.07 -3.34 17.36
#